data_AF-C1N924-F1
#
_entry.id   AF-C1N924-F1
#
_cell.length_a   1.000
_cell.length_b   1.000
_cell.length_c   1.000
_cell.angle_alpha   90.00
_cell.angle_beta   90.00
_cell.angle_gamma   90.00
#
_symmetry.space_group_name_H-M   'P 1'
#
loop_
_entity.id
_entity.type
_entity.pdbx_description
1 polymer ?
#
loop_
_entity_poly.entity_id
_entity_poly.type
_entity_poly.pdbx_seq_one_letter_code
_entity_poly.pdbx_strand_id
1 'polypeptide(L)'
;MSHAAITSSTSAFVGQSVRVATPARALRPRAAASLATPCVAKLEKGDKVKVTSSVTVYHVLGMKGAAVDLNGMEGEVHSRADDLDGVYISANLEVKIQFPIPGNDKGKMFIAHMKEDEVEKV
;
A
#
# COMPACT_ATOMS: atom_id res chain seq x y z
N MET A 1 -52.05 14.93 57.09
CA MET A 1 -51.90 14.37 55.73
C MET A 1 -51.92 15.54 54.76
N SER A 2 -50.75 16.09 54.45
CA SER A 2 -50.57 17.31 53.66
C SER A 2 -49.75 16.95 52.42
N HIS A 3 -50.37 16.98 51.24
CA HIS A 3 -49.71 16.68 49.98
C HIS A 3 -49.66 17.93 49.09
N ALA A 4 -48.42 18.23 48.68
CA ALA A 4 -47.95 18.75 47.39
C ALA A 4 -48.36 20.16 46.90
N ALA A 5 -47.34 20.98 46.63
CA ALA A 5 -47.19 21.67 45.35
C ALA A 5 -45.71 22.08 45.17
N ILE A 6 -44.98 21.38 44.30
CA ILE A 6 -43.65 21.79 43.82
C ILE A 6 -43.89 22.28 42.38
N THR A 7 -43.84 23.59 42.18
CA THR A 7 -43.97 24.22 40.85
C THR A 7 -42.68 24.02 40.08
N SER A 8 -42.71 23.15 39.07
CA SER A 8 -41.64 22.95 38.09
C SER A 8 -41.63 24.10 37.08
N SER A 9 -40.66 25.00 37.22
CA SER A 9 -40.35 26.02 36.23
C SER A 9 -39.64 25.37 35.04
N THR A 10 -40.37 25.11 33.96
CA THR A 10 -39.81 24.69 32.67
C THR A 10 -39.32 25.92 31.93
N SER A 11 -38.00 26.18 31.94
CA SER A 11 -37.41 27.19 31.05
C SER A 11 -37.25 26.60 29.65
N ALA A 12 -37.91 27.21 28.68
CA ALA A 12 -37.77 26.86 27.27
C ALA A 12 -36.44 27.40 26.75
N PHE A 13 -35.42 26.54 26.70
CA PHE A 13 -34.15 26.85 26.04
C PHE A 13 -34.36 26.76 24.52
N VAL A 14 -34.66 27.89 23.88
CA VAL A 14 -34.70 28.02 22.42
C VAL A 14 -33.28 27.88 21.90
N GLY A 15 -32.92 26.66 21.47
CA GLY A 15 -31.65 26.40 20.82
C GLY A 15 -31.57 27.10 19.46
N GLN A 16 -30.76 28.14 19.35
CA GLN A 16 -30.37 28.68 18.06
C GLN A 16 -29.43 27.70 17.36
N SER A 17 -29.91 27.05 16.30
CA SER A 17 -29.08 26.23 15.42
C SER A 17 -28.24 27.15 14.53
N VAL A 18 -26.94 27.27 14.83
CA VAL A 18 -25.98 27.92 13.94
C VAL A 18 -25.56 26.90 12.89
N ARG A 19 -26.03 27.07 11.65
CA ARG A 19 -25.52 26.30 10.51
C ARG A 19 -24.15 26.84 10.11
N VAL A 20 -23.09 26.12 10.47
CA VAL A 20 -21.74 26.41 9.97
C VAL A 20 -21.66 25.86 8.55
N ALA A 21 -21.50 26.74 7.56
CA ALA A 21 -21.27 26.35 6.17
C ALA A 21 -19.91 25.66 6.06
N THR A 22 -19.90 24.39 5.67
CA THR A 22 -18.68 23.68 5.30
C THR A 22 -18.19 24.20 3.95
N PRO A 23 -16.92 24.64 3.81
CA PRO A 23 -16.41 25.03 2.51
C PRO A 23 -16.34 23.80 1.61
N ALA A 24 -16.96 23.89 0.42
CA ALA A 24 -16.84 22.88 -0.62
C ALA A 24 -15.35 22.76 -1.00
N ARG A 25 -14.74 21.62 -0.66
CA ARG A 25 -13.38 21.27 -1.09
C ARG A 25 -13.38 21.15 -2.61
N ALA A 26 -12.96 22.21 -3.29
CA ALA A 26 -12.78 22.22 -4.73
C ALA A 26 -11.73 21.17 -5.11
N LEU A 27 -12.19 20.03 -5.64
CA LEU A 27 -11.33 19.08 -6.32
C LEU A 27 -10.89 19.75 -7.63
N ARG A 28 -9.62 20.15 -7.69
CA ARG A 28 -9.02 20.61 -8.95
C ARG A 28 -9.15 19.46 -9.98
N PRO A 29 -9.65 19.70 -11.19
CA PRO A 29 -9.54 18.71 -12.24
C PRO A 29 -8.05 18.52 -12.53
N ARG A 30 -7.58 17.29 -12.33
CA ARG A 30 -6.21 16.92 -12.66
C ARG A 30 -6.08 16.95 -14.17
N ALA A 31 -5.44 18.00 -14.68
CA ALA A 31 -5.16 18.14 -16.11
C ALA A 31 -4.44 16.89 -16.62
N ALA A 32 -5.04 16.25 -17.62
CA ALA A 32 -4.44 15.15 -18.36
C ALA A 32 -3.32 15.69 -19.24
N ALA A 33 -2.09 15.30 -18.93
CA ALA A 33 -0.96 15.23 -19.86
C ALA A 33 0.24 14.67 -19.10
N SER A 34 0.32 13.35 -18.90
CA SER A 34 1.65 12.76 -18.84
C SER A 34 2.04 12.39 -20.26
N LEU A 35 2.99 13.16 -20.80
CA LEU A 35 4.01 12.60 -21.65
C LEU A 35 4.74 11.58 -20.76
N ALA A 36 4.14 10.40 -20.59
CA ALA A 36 4.74 9.32 -19.85
C ALA A 36 5.94 8.88 -20.68
N THR A 37 7.11 9.41 -20.32
CA THR A 37 8.36 8.75 -20.67
C THR A 37 8.21 7.32 -20.17
N PRO A 38 8.19 6.29 -21.04
CA PRO A 38 8.21 4.92 -20.56
C PRO A 38 9.49 4.79 -19.75
N CYS A 39 9.34 4.43 -18.47
CA CYS A 39 10.45 3.93 -17.69
C CYS A 39 11.12 2.84 -18.55
N VAL A 40 12.42 3.00 -18.83
CA VAL A 40 13.20 2.03 -19.60
C VAL A 40 13.48 0.88 -18.65
N ALA A 41 12.45 0.11 -18.36
CA ALA A 41 12.47 -1.01 -17.43
C ALA A 41 13.23 -2.16 -18.06
N LYS A 42 14.23 -2.70 -17.37
CA LYS A 42 14.94 -3.89 -17.86
C LYS A 42 14.12 -5.17 -17.66
N LEU A 43 13.12 -5.12 -16.77
CA LEU A 43 12.29 -6.25 -16.37
C LEU A 43 10.81 -5.91 -16.51
N GLU A 44 10.05 -6.80 -17.13
CA GLU A 44 8.61 -6.66 -17.31
C GLU A 44 7.82 -7.55 -16.35
N LYS A 45 6.53 -7.25 -16.19
CA LYS A 45 5.62 -8.09 -15.40
C LYS A 45 5.50 -9.48 -16.05
N GLY A 46 5.68 -10.52 -15.23
CA GLY A 46 5.67 -11.92 -15.68
C GLY A 46 7.04 -12.49 -15.99
N ASP A 47 8.10 -11.67 -15.96
CA ASP A 47 9.46 -12.18 -16.14
C ASP A 47 9.89 -13.04 -14.95
N LYS A 48 10.60 -14.13 -15.26
CA LYS A 48 11.25 -14.96 -14.26
C LYS A 48 12.59 -14.35 -13.90
N VAL A 49 12.83 -14.19 -12.61
CA VAL A 49 14.01 -13.52 -12.10
C VAL A 49 14.63 -14.34 -10.98
N LYS A 50 15.95 -14.28 -10.91
CA LYS A 50 16.75 -14.86 -9.84
C LYS A 50 17.47 -13.76 -9.09
N VAL A 51 17.43 -13.83 -7.77
CA VAL A 51 18.12 -12.88 -6.91
C VAL A 51 19.61 -13.22 -6.88
N THR A 52 20.46 -12.26 -7.24
CA THR A 52 21.93 -12.42 -7.21
C THR A 52 22.55 -11.80 -5.95
N SER A 53 21.91 -10.78 -5.40
CA SER A 53 22.33 -10.11 -4.17
C SER A 53 21.81 -10.81 -2.91
N SER A 54 22.51 -10.69 -1.78
CA SER A 54 22.02 -11.18 -0.49
C SER A 54 21.03 -10.18 0.10
N VAL A 55 19.75 -10.53 0.15
CA VAL A 55 18.69 -9.65 0.68
C VAL A 55 17.84 -10.41 1.68
N THR A 56 17.88 -9.93 2.93
CA THR A 56 17.13 -10.50 4.03
C THR A 56 15.79 -9.81 4.22
N VAL A 57 14.70 -10.59 4.20
CA VAL A 57 13.34 -10.11 4.46
C VAL A 57 12.75 -10.73 5.73
N TYR A 58 11.87 -9.99 6.39
CA TYR A 58 11.28 -10.38 7.69
C TYR A 58 9.75 -10.48 7.69
N HIS A 59 9.09 -10.13 6.57
CA HIS A 59 7.64 -10.07 6.44
C HIS A 59 7.02 -11.35 5.85
N VAL A 60 7.75 -12.48 5.89
CA VAL A 60 7.25 -13.76 5.37
C VAL A 60 6.18 -14.33 6.29
N LEU A 61 4.96 -14.49 5.76
CA LEU A 61 3.82 -15.02 6.50
C LEU A 61 4.01 -16.49 6.88
N GLY A 62 4.30 -16.74 8.15
CA GLY A 62 4.57 -18.09 8.69
C GLY A 62 5.91 -18.17 9.41
N MET A 63 6.82 -17.23 9.12
CA MET A 63 8.13 -17.12 9.75
C MET A 63 8.26 -15.75 10.43
N LYS A 64 7.35 -15.45 11.37
CA LYS A 64 7.32 -14.16 12.06
C LYS A 64 8.66 -13.92 12.78
N GLY A 65 9.44 -12.96 12.29
CA GLY A 65 10.71 -12.54 12.89
C GLY A 65 11.93 -13.39 12.51
N ALA A 66 11.79 -14.37 11.61
CA ALA A 66 12.96 -15.06 11.06
C ALA A 66 13.54 -14.28 9.88
N ALA A 67 14.86 -14.14 9.86
CA ALA A 67 15.60 -13.64 8.71
C ALA A 67 15.53 -14.68 7.58
N VAL A 68 14.85 -14.34 6.48
CA VAL A 68 14.85 -15.16 5.27
C VAL A 68 15.76 -14.49 4.25
N ASP A 69 16.86 -15.15 3.90
CA ASP A 69 17.72 -14.71 2.82
C ASP A 69 17.14 -15.17 1.47
N LEU A 70 17.04 -14.24 0.53
CA LEU A 70 16.49 -14.47 -0.80
C LEU A 70 17.58 -14.79 -1.83
N ASN A 71 18.85 -14.80 -1.44
CA ASN A 71 19.95 -15.05 -2.36
C ASN A 71 19.77 -16.38 -3.13
N GLY A 72 19.85 -16.31 -4.45
CA GLY A 72 19.71 -17.46 -5.33
C GLY A 72 18.28 -18.00 -5.48
N MET A 73 17.28 -17.39 -4.83
CA MET A 73 15.88 -17.75 -5.01
C MET A 73 15.36 -17.24 -6.35
N GLU A 74 14.50 -18.06 -6.98
CA GLU A 74 13.80 -17.73 -8.21
C GLU A 74 12.37 -17.28 -7.88
N GLY A 75 11.91 -16.25 -8.59
CA GLY A 75 10.59 -15.68 -8.45
C GLY A 75 10.07 -15.11 -9.77
N GLU A 76 8.86 -14.58 -9.72
CA GLU A 76 8.21 -13.96 -10.87
C GLU A 76 7.92 -12.48 -10.58
N VAL A 77 8.17 -11.60 -11.54
CA VAL A 77 7.87 -10.17 -11.42
C VAL A 77 6.36 -9.96 -11.42
N HIS A 78 5.80 -9.58 -10.28
CA HIS A 78 4.37 -9.37 -10.12
C HIS A 78 3.92 -8.01 -10.66
N SER A 79 4.67 -6.94 -10.37
CA SER A 79 4.36 -5.56 -10.76
C SER A 79 5.57 -4.66 -10.56
N ARG A 80 5.54 -3.48 -11.17
CA ARG A 80 6.50 -2.41 -10.94
C ARG A 80 5.91 -1.34 -10.02
N ALA A 81 6.74 -0.77 -9.15
CA ALA A 81 6.37 0.18 -8.11
C ALA A 81 6.74 1.62 -8.47
N ASP A 82 7.52 1.80 -9.54
CA ASP A 82 7.89 3.09 -10.12
C ASP A 82 6.79 3.67 -11.03
N ASP A 83 5.81 2.88 -11.47
CA ASP A 83 4.62 3.36 -12.17
C ASP A 83 3.36 3.18 -11.34
N LEU A 84 2.66 4.27 -11.08
CA LEU A 84 1.31 4.26 -10.53
C LEU A 84 0.37 5.03 -11.45
N ASP A 85 -0.51 4.30 -12.15
CA ASP A 85 -1.53 4.88 -13.03
C ASP A 85 -0.97 5.90 -14.05
N GLY A 86 0.21 5.60 -14.61
CA GLY A 86 0.90 6.47 -15.58
C GLY A 86 1.63 7.67 -14.96
N VAL A 87 1.84 7.65 -13.64
CA VAL A 87 2.69 8.60 -12.90
C VAL A 87 3.95 7.89 -12.45
N TYR A 88 5.08 8.46 -12.81
CA TYR A 88 6.37 8.03 -12.27
C TYR A 88 6.47 8.34 -10.77
N ILE A 89 6.82 7.33 -9.99
CA ILE A 89 7.09 7.38 -8.56
C ILE A 89 8.55 7.02 -8.33
N SER A 90 9.22 7.78 -7.46
CA SER A 90 10.62 7.58 -7.09
C SER A 90 10.80 6.44 -6.08
N ALA A 91 10.23 5.26 -6.35
CA ALA A 91 10.43 4.09 -5.50
C ALA A 91 11.89 3.62 -5.61
N ASN A 92 12.62 3.57 -4.48
CA ASN A 92 14.00 3.07 -4.47
C ASN A 92 14.08 1.54 -4.70
N LEU A 93 12.98 0.83 -4.47
CA LEU A 93 12.83 -0.61 -4.73
C LEU A 93 11.66 -0.80 -5.70
N GLU A 94 11.98 -0.70 -6.98
CA GLU A 94 10.99 -0.56 -8.05
C GLU A 94 10.34 -1.89 -8.46
N VAL A 95 11.04 -3.02 -8.33
CA VAL A 95 10.51 -4.32 -8.80
C VAL A 95 9.82 -5.05 -7.67
N LYS A 96 8.55 -5.44 -7.85
CA LYS A 96 7.84 -6.33 -6.93
C LYS A 96 7.92 -7.75 -7.46
N ILE A 97 8.57 -8.63 -6.70
CA ILE A 97 8.78 -10.02 -7.07
C ILE A 97 7.98 -10.90 -6.12
N GLN A 98 7.26 -11.86 -6.70
CA GLN A 98 6.48 -12.84 -5.99
C GLN A 98 7.28 -14.13 -5.85
N PHE A 99 7.50 -14.54 -4.60
CA PHE A 99 8.26 -15.74 -4.26
C PHE A 99 7.36 -16.78 -3.57
N PRO A 100 7.55 -18.07 -3.86
CA PRO A 100 6.93 -19.15 -3.08
C PRO A 100 7.57 -19.23 -1.69
N ILE A 101 6.78 -19.46 -0.65
CA ILE A 101 7.31 -19.68 0.71
C ILE A 101 7.78 -21.14 0.82
N PRO A 102 9.08 -21.41 1.06
CA PRO A 102 9.55 -22.77 1.29
C PRO A 102 8.99 -23.29 2.63
N GLY A 103 8.40 -24.49 2.62
CA GLY A 103 7.90 -25.14 3.83
C GLY A 103 6.44 -24.85 4.22
N ASN A 104 5.63 -24.30 3.30
CA ASN A 104 4.19 -24.15 3.52
C ASN A 104 3.40 -24.78 2.37
N ASP A 105 2.80 -25.95 2.60
CA ASP A 105 1.96 -26.70 1.64
C ASP A 105 0.71 -25.93 1.18
N LYS A 106 0.46 -24.76 1.76
CA LYS A 106 -0.68 -23.88 1.45
C LYS A 106 -0.47 -23.00 0.21
N GLY A 107 0.63 -23.17 -0.53
CA GLY A 107 0.89 -22.42 -1.78
C GLY A 107 0.91 -20.90 -1.59
N LYS A 108 1.23 -20.43 -0.38
CA LYS A 108 1.28 -19.01 -0.09
C LYS A 108 2.52 -18.40 -0.73
N MET A 109 2.31 -17.28 -1.42
CA MET A 109 3.38 -16.48 -1.99
C MET A 109 3.51 -15.18 -1.21
N PHE A 110 4.73 -14.67 -1.11
CA PHE A 110 5.01 -13.35 -0.54
C PHE A 110 5.61 -12.46 -1.60
N ILE A 111 5.44 -11.15 -1.42
CA ILE A 111 5.96 -10.15 -2.35
C ILE A 111 7.10 -9.42 -1.65
N ALA A 112 8.25 -9.35 -2.32
CA ALA A 112 9.39 -8.54 -1.88
C ALA A 112 9.64 -7.43 -2.92
N HIS A 113 10.07 -6.27 -2.44
CA HIS A 113 10.48 -5.16 -3.29
C HIS A 113 12.00 -5.22 -3.43
N MET A 114 12.50 -5.19 -4.66
CA MET A 114 13.93 -5.27 -4.97
C MET A 114 14.31 -4.24 -6.02
N LYS A 115 15.60 -3.98 -6.16
CA LYS A 115 16.12 -3.17 -7.29
C LYS A 115 16.31 -4.02 -8.53
N GLU A 116 16.26 -3.41 -9.70
CA GLU A 116 16.63 -4.10 -10.95
C GLU A 116 18.08 -4.61 -10.95
N ASP A 117 18.99 -3.93 -10.24
CA ASP A 117 20.40 -4.32 -10.15
C ASP A 117 20.65 -5.57 -9.28
N GLU A 118 19.68 -5.95 -8.43
CA GLU A 118 19.81 -7.06 -7.48
C GLU A 118 19.30 -8.39 -8.04
N VAL A 119 18.69 -8.34 -9.22
CA VAL A 119 18.01 -9.48 -9.85
C VAL A 119 18.39 -9.62 -11.31
N GLU A 120 18.50 -10.87 -11.75
CA GLU A 120 18.80 -11.20 -13.13
C GLU A 120 17.65 -12.00 -13.74
N LYS A 121 17.32 -11.70 -14.99
CA LYS A 121 16.33 -12.46 -15.76
C LYS A 121 16.88 -13.84 -16.08
N VAL A 122 16.06 -14.88 -15.86
CA VAL A 122 16.37 -16.30 -16.14
C VAL A 122 15.71 -16.75 -17.43
#